data_AF-W9CLU1-F1
#
_entry.id   AF-W9CLU1-F1
#
_cell.length_a   1.000
_cell.length_b   1.000
_cell.length_c   1.000
_cell.angle_alpha   90.00
_cell.angle_beta   90.00
_cell.angle_gamma   90.00
#
_symmetry.space_group_name_H-M   'P 1'
#
loop_
_entity.id
_entity.type
_entity.pdbx_description
1 polymer ?
#
loop_
_entity_poly.entity_id
_entity_poly.type
_entity_poly.pdbx_seq_one_letter_code
_entity_poly.pdbx_strand_id
1 'polypeptide(L)'
;MNVMEAICSLKPNRIARKALYDVEQNGWKFPTPDDQLLILDLVIVAYLPNEQDIIMDRIHYALDHIVYPQDKIRINVLYNTPKPIEPLESQMNDLAAKITRLRIIKVPDSTSKAHNLNHFFTLYTGAQIIALFDCDHYTHPYGPRWAVERFLADDEIDCVQGRCVIQNSKATFLTGMIAVEFDKIYATSHPGRAALFGYGLFTGSNGYWRSSLLRDLKMDASMLTEDIDSALRALEQGAVCVHEPNVLSIQEVSAQEKESSDPIWFTVTAVNPKIELLSGFAIYLPDDEFSHNWVSQDGKRAEEPHFL
;
A
#
# COMPACT_ATOMS: atom_id res chain seq x y z
N MET A 1 0.53 8.36 18.98
CA MET A 1 0.45 9.70 18.36
C MET A 1 0.56 10.73 19.46
N ASN A 2 1.57 11.59 19.41
CA ASN A 2 1.65 12.72 20.33
C ASN A 2 0.98 13.96 19.72
N VAL A 3 0.64 14.96 20.55
CA VAL A 3 -0.04 16.19 20.10
C VAL A 3 0.80 16.96 19.08
N MET A 4 2.13 16.87 19.16
CA MET A 4 3.02 17.54 18.22
C MET A 4 2.88 16.96 16.81
N GLU A 5 2.83 15.64 16.66
CA GLU A 5 2.62 14.98 15.35
C GLU A 5 1.30 15.46 14.73
N ALA A 6 0.22 15.53 15.51
CA ALA A 6 -1.06 16.04 15.04
C ALA A 6 -0.96 17.49 14.54
N ILE A 7 -0.35 18.40 15.31
CA ILE A 7 -0.18 19.80 14.91
C ILE A 7 0.71 19.92 13.66
N CYS A 8 1.84 19.23 13.64
CA CYS A 8 2.81 19.28 12.54
C CYS A 8 2.25 18.68 11.24
N SER A 9 1.27 17.78 11.33
CA SER A 9 0.56 17.25 10.16
C SER A 9 -0.37 18.26 9.48
N LEU A 10 -0.78 19.35 10.12
CA LEU A 10 -1.77 20.28 9.57
C LEU A 10 -1.27 20.98 8.30
N LYS A 11 -0.02 21.45 8.30
CA LYS A 11 0.57 22.14 7.14
C LYS A 11 0.69 21.23 5.91
N PRO A 12 1.32 20.04 5.96
CA PRO A 12 1.43 19.16 4.80
C PRO A 12 0.06 18.73 4.27
N ASN A 13 -0.88 18.39 5.16
CA ASN A 13 -2.25 18.06 4.73
C ASN A 13 -2.98 19.23 4.07
N ARG A 14 -2.80 20.46 4.55
CA ARG A 14 -3.40 21.65 3.92
C ARG A 14 -2.82 21.89 2.52
N ILE A 15 -1.51 21.69 2.35
CA ILE A 15 -0.84 21.82 1.04
C ILE A 15 -1.36 20.74 0.08
N ALA A 16 -1.40 19.47 0.51
CA ALA A 16 -1.91 18.37 -0.30
C ALA A 16 -3.37 18.59 -0.72
N ARG A 17 -4.25 18.99 0.22
CA ARG A 17 -5.64 19.35 -0.09
C ARG A 17 -5.75 20.48 -1.10
N LYS A 18 -4.94 21.53 -0.95
CA LYS A 18 -4.93 22.63 -1.92
C LYS A 18 -4.53 22.14 -3.31
N ALA A 19 -3.49 21.30 -3.40
CA ALA A 19 -3.05 20.74 -4.68
C ALA A 19 -4.15 19.87 -5.31
N LEU A 20 -4.86 19.05 -4.52
CA LEU A 20 -6.01 18.27 -4.98
C LEU A 20 -7.09 19.19 -5.57
N TYR A 21 -7.52 20.22 -4.83
CA TYR A 21 -8.52 21.18 -5.32
C TYR A 21 -8.07 21.88 -6.60
N ASP A 22 -6.81 22.30 -6.68
CA ASP A 22 -6.27 22.99 -7.86
C ASP A 22 -6.28 22.06 -9.09
N VAL A 23 -6.00 20.75 -8.91
CA VAL A 23 -6.04 19.75 -9.99
C VAL A 23 -7.47 19.40 -10.39
N GLU A 24 -8.38 19.20 -9.43
CA GLU A 24 -9.80 18.96 -9.68
C GLU A 24 -10.46 20.10 -10.46
N GLN A 25 -10.23 21.35 -10.06
CA GLN A 25 -10.77 22.54 -10.74
C GLN A 25 -10.23 22.68 -12.16
N ASN A 26 -9.02 22.18 -12.42
CA ASN A 26 -8.40 22.19 -13.73
C ASN A 26 -8.69 20.93 -14.55
N GLY A 27 -9.67 20.12 -14.14
CA GLY A 27 -10.11 18.93 -14.86
C GLY A 27 -9.07 17.81 -14.85
N TRP A 28 -8.45 17.56 -13.69
CA TRP A 28 -7.41 16.55 -13.48
C TRP A 28 -6.15 16.74 -14.32
N LYS A 29 -5.83 18.01 -14.67
CA LYS A 29 -4.57 18.37 -15.32
C LYS A 29 -3.50 18.63 -14.27
N PHE A 30 -2.44 17.84 -14.33
CA PHE A 30 -1.29 17.95 -13.45
C PHE A 30 -0.22 18.89 -14.03
N PRO A 31 0.71 19.40 -13.20
CA PRO A 31 1.75 20.33 -13.63
C PRO A 31 2.70 19.75 -14.67
N THR A 32 3.11 18.50 -14.51
CA THR A 32 4.06 17.86 -15.43
C THR A 32 3.34 17.26 -16.63
N PRO A 33 3.74 17.51 -17.88
CA PRO A 33 3.19 16.82 -19.05
C PRO A 33 3.41 15.29 -19.05
N ASP A 34 2.48 14.55 -19.66
CA ASP A 34 2.51 13.08 -19.70
C ASP A 34 3.78 12.49 -20.36
N ASP A 35 4.31 13.16 -21.38
CA ASP A 35 5.53 12.80 -22.09
C ASP A 35 6.81 13.01 -21.26
N GLN A 36 6.73 13.69 -20.13
CA GLN A 36 7.83 13.91 -19.18
C GLN A 36 7.75 13.01 -17.93
N LEU A 37 6.68 12.25 -17.76
CA LEU A 37 6.55 11.31 -16.65
C LEU A 37 7.59 10.18 -16.68
N LEU A 38 7.88 9.62 -15.51
CA LEU A 38 8.86 8.54 -15.32
C LEU A 38 8.31 7.17 -15.76
N ILE A 39 9.17 6.24 -16.17
CA ILE A 39 8.73 4.87 -16.43
C ILE A 39 8.47 4.16 -15.10
N LEU A 40 7.25 3.63 -14.95
CA LEU A 40 6.73 3.04 -13.72
C LEU A 40 6.48 1.52 -13.88
N ASP A 41 6.97 0.77 -12.91
CA ASP A 41 6.51 -0.58 -12.62
C ASP A 41 5.51 -0.57 -11.45
N LEU A 42 4.24 -0.88 -11.71
CA LEU A 42 3.26 -1.13 -10.66
C LEU A 42 3.25 -2.63 -10.37
N VAL A 43 3.64 -3.00 -9.15
CA VAL A 43 3.80 -4.38 -8.71
C VAL A 43 2.69 -4.74 -7.73
N ILE A 44 1.88 -5.73 -8.10
CA ILE A 44 0.86 -6.33 -7.23
C ILE A 44 1.42 -7.68 -6.75
N VAL A 45 1.52 -7.88 -5.45
CA VAL A 45 2.02 -9.14 -4.87
C VAL A 45 0.86 -9.91 -4.23
N ALA A 46 0.79 -11.21 -4.52
CA ALA A 46 -0.26 -12.09 -4.02
C ALA A 46 0.30 -13.44 -3.55
N TYR A 47 -0.22 -13.95 -2.44
CA TYR A 47 -0.20 -15.36 -2.12
C TYR A 47 -1.50 -16.01 -2.60
N LEU A 48 -1.48 -16.50 -3.84
CA LEU A 48 -2.69 -16.82 -4.62
C LEU A 48 -3.77 -17.63 -3.88
N PRO A 49 -3.48 -18.62 -3.01
CA PRO A 49 -4.53 -19.31 -2.25
C PRO A 49 -5.44 -18.38 -1.42
N ASN A 50 -4.89 -17.28 -0.89
CA ASN A 50 -5.65 -16.31 -0.10
C ASN A 50 -6.37 -15.29 -0.98
N GLU A 51 -5.78 -14.88 -2.11
CA GLU A 51 -6.31 -13.81 -2.95
C GLU A 51 -6.91 -14.28 -4.29
N GLN A 52 -7.11 -15.59 -4.47
CA GLN A 52 -7.66 -16.19 -5.70
C GLN A 52 -9.00 -15.57 -6.13
N ASP A 53 -9.83 -15.16 -5.18
CA ASP A 53 -11.16 -14.60 -5.44
C ASP A 53 -11.13 -13.11 -5.82
N ILE A 54 -10.02 -12.42 -5.57
CA ILE A 54 -9.90 -10.96 -5.78
C ILE A 54 -8.86 -10.58 -6.83
N ILE A 55 -7.88 -11.43 -7.13
CA ILE A 55 -6.73 -11.07 -7.97
C ILE A 55 -7.12 -10.66 -9.40
N MET A 56 -8.12 -11.31 -10.01
CA MET A 56 -8.60 -10.93 -11.35
C MET A 56 -9.25 -9.55 -11.36
N ASP A 57 -10.08 -9.27 -10.36
CA ASP A 57 -10.69 -7.95 -10.19
C ASP A 57 -9.60 -6.87 -10.02
N ARG A 58 -8.55 -7.16 -9.26
CA ARG A 58 -7.42 -6.25 -9.03
C ARG A 58 -6.59 -6.00 -10.29
N ILE A 59 -6.37 -7.04 -11.09
CA ILE A 59 -5.71 -6.92 -12.39
C ILE A 59 -6.55 -6.03 -13.32
N HIS A 60 -7.85 -6.31 -13.45
CA HIS A 60 -8.75 -5.51 -14.29
C HIS A 60 -8.79 -4.06 -13.83
N TYR A 61 -8.91 -3.83 -12.52
CA TYR A 61 -8.89 -2.49 -11.97
C TYR A 61 -7.60 -1.72 -12.31
N ALA A 62 -6.44 -2.35 -12.13
CA ALA A 62 -5.14 -1.75 -12.44
C ALA A 62 -4.98 -1.42 -13.94
N LEU A 63 -5.63 -2.20 -14.81
CA LEU A 63 -5.63 -1.96 -16.25
C LEU A 63 -6.61 -0.86 -16.67
N ASP A 64 -7.82 -0.87 -16.13
CA ASP A 64 -8.93 -0.09 -16.66
C ASP A 64 -9.07 1.29 -16.00
N HIS A 65 -8.65 1.42 -14.74
CA HIS A 65 -8.88 2.64 -13.95
C HIS A 65 -7.63 3.48 -13.69
N ILE A 66 -6.43 2.94 -13.85
CA ILE A 66 -5.20 3.71 -13.60
C ILE A 66 -4.95 4.68 -14.74
N VAL A 67 -4.94 5.97 -14.40
CA VAL A 67 -4.71 7.07 -15.34
C VAL A 67 -3.22 7.41 -15.34
N TYR A 68 -2.50 6.76 -16.25
CA TYR A 68 -1.09 6.97 -16.52
C TYR A 68 -0.78 6.65 -18.00
N PRO A 69 0.20 7.30 -18.65
CA PRO A 69 0.55 6.97 -20.03
C PRO A 69 0.87 5.49 -20.20
N GLN A 70 0.16 4.82 -21.11
CA GLN A 70 0.20 3.35 -21.25
C GLN A 70 1.57 2.82 -21.68
N ASP A 71 2.36 3.64 -22.37
CA ASP A 71 3.74 3.37 -22.77
C ASP A 71 4.76 3.54 -21.62
N LYS A 72 4.33 4.14 -20.50
CA LYS A 72 5.17 4.42 -19.33
C LYS A 72 4.78 3.65 -18.08
N ILE A 73 3.72 2.87 -18.10
CA ILE A 73 3.34 2.01 -16.97
C ILE A 73 3.30 0.55 -17.37
N ARG A 74 3.87 -0.30 -16.53
CA ARG A 74 3.78 -1.76 -16.63
C ARG A 74 3.18 -2.31 -15.35
N ILE A 75 2.17 -3.16 -15.50
CA ILE A 75 1.49 -3.84 -14.39
C ILE A 75 2.12 -5.23 -14.26
N ASN A 76 2.71 -5.52 -13.10
CA ASN A 76 3.36 -6.80 -12.82
C ASN A 76 2.64 -7.45 -11.65
N VAL A 77 2.06 -8.62 -11.88
CA VAL A 77 1.48 -9.44 -10.82
C VAL A 77 2.46 -10.55 -10.49
N LEU A 78 2.95 -10.52 -9.26
CA LEU A 78 3.85 -11.52 -8.71
C LEU A 78 3.06 -12.40 -7.77
N TYR A 79 3.04 -13.70 -8.02
CA TYR A 79 2.35 -14.60 -7.11
C TYR A 79 3.11 -15.89 -6.84
N ASN A 80 2.80 -16.48 -5.70
CA ASN A 80 3.21 -17.82 -5.34
C ASN A 80 2.01 -18.65 -4.89
N THR A 81 2.08 -19.96 -5.11
CA THR A 81 1.04 -20.91 -4.71
C THR A 81 1.66 -22.28 -4.50
N PRO A 82 1.26 -23.05 -3.47
CA PRO A 82 1.79 -24.40 -3.23
C PRO A 82 1.31 -25.43 -4.25
N LYS A 83 0.18 -25.16 -4.93
CA LYS A 83 -0.40 -26.03 -5.97
C LYS A 83 -1.02 -25.20 -7.09
N PRO A 84 -1.14 -25.73 -8.30
CA PRO A 84 -1.84 -25.03 -9.36
C PRO A 84 -3.30 -24.70 -8.98
N ILE A 85 -3.77 -23.51 -9.35
CA ILE A 85 -5.14 -23.02 -9.15
C ILE A 85 -5.72 -22.70 -10.53
N GLU A 86 -6.39 -23.68 -11.12
CA GLU A 86 -7.04 -23.56 -12.42
C GLU A 86 -8.57 -23.40 -12.27
N PRO A 87 -9.24 -22.67 -13.18
CA PRO A 87 -8.73 -22.07 -14.42
C PRO A 87 -8.05 -20.70 -14.23
N LEU A 88 -7.89 -20.23 -12.99
CA LEU A 88 -7.44 -18.87 -12.67
C LEU A 88 -6.04 -18.56 -13.22
N GLU A 89 -5.06 -19.44 -13.04
CA GLU A 89 -3.71 -19.25 -13.59
C GLU A 89 -3.72 -19.16 -15.13
N SER A 90 -4.47 -20.04 -15.80
CA SER A 90 -4.64 -19.96 -17.27
C SER A 90 -5.28 -18.63 -17.69
N GLN A 91 -6.32 -18.18 -17.00
CA GLN A 91 -7.00 -16.91 -17.30
C GLN A 91 -6.08 -15.70 -17.16
N MET A 92 -5.28 -15.64 -16.09
CA MET A 92 -4.30 -14.56 -15.91
C MET A 92 -3.26 -14.55 -17.04
N ASN A 93 -2.73 -15.71 -17.42
CA ASN A 93 -1.75 -15.82 -18.50
C ASN A 93 -2.34 -15.47 -19.88
N ASP A 94 -3.57 -15.92 -20.16
CA ASP A 94 -4.30 -15.58 -21.39
C ASP A 94 -4.57 -14.07 -21.51
N LEU A 95 -4.81 -13.39 -20.38
CA LEU A 95 -4.96 -11.94 -20.34
C LEU A 95 -3.62 -11.24 -20.61
N ALA A 96 -2.54 -11.69 -19.98
CA ALA A 96 -1.19 -11.15 -20.19
C ALA A 96 -0.71 -11.31 -21.63
N ALA A 97 -1.06 -12.41 -22.30
CA ALA A 97 -0.74 -12.64 -23.71
C ALA A 97 -1.40 -11.61 -24.65
N LYS A 98 -2.50 -10.98 -24.24
CA LYS A 98 -3.26 -9.98 -25.03
C LYS A 98 -2.86 -8.54 -24.72
N ILE A 99 -2.25 -8.28 -23.57
CA ILE A 99 -1.97 -6.94 -23.06
C ILE A 99 -0.48 -6.78 -22.81
N THR A 100 0.22 -6.11 -23.73
CA THR A 100 1.68 -5.95 -23.71
C THR A 100 2.24 -5.37 -22.41
N ARG A 101 1.48 -4.50 -21.73
CA ARG A 101 1.89 -3.87 -20.47
C ARG A 101 1.57 -4.68 -19.20
N LEU A 102 0.91 -5.83 -19.32
CA LEU A 102 0.60 -6.73 -18.22
C LEU A 102 1.60 -7.89 -18.19
N ARG A 103 2.17 -8.16 -17.02
CA ARG A 103 3.05 -9.31 -16.78
C ARG A 103 2.51 -10.10 -15.59
N ILE A 104 2.35 -11.40 -15.80
CA ILE A 104 1.96 -12.36 -14.76
C ILE A 104 3.17 -13.25 -14.51
N ILE A 105 3.66 -13.25 -13.26
CA ILE A 105 4.90 -13.93 -12.88
C ILE A 105 4.60 -14.84 -11.68
N LYS A 106 4.54 -16.14 -11.97
CA LYS A 106 4.59 -17.17 -10.94
C LYS A 106 6.02 -17.30 -10.46
N VAL A 107 6.28 -17.02 -9.19
CA VAL A 107 7.63 -17.07 -8.64
C VAL A 107 7.95 -18.49 -8.16
N PRO A 108 8.93 -19.19 -8.76
CA PRO A 108 9.28 -20.56 -8.37
C PRO A 108 9.78 -20.60 -6.93
N ASP A 109 9.39 -21.66 -6.19
CA ASP A 109 9.83 -21.95 -4.82
C ASP A 109 9.60 -20.82 -3.80
N SER A 110 8.75 -19.85 -4.14
CA SER A 110 8.43 -18.74 -3.27
C SER A 110 7.40 -19.13 -2.20
N THR A 111 7.67 -18.69 -0.98
CA THR A 111 6.84 -18.92 0.21
C THR A 111 6.44 -17.62 0.90
N SER A 112 6.86 -16.46 0.38
CA SER A 112 6.63 -15.16 1.02
C SER A 112 6.56 -14.02 0.00
N LYS A 113 5.97 -12.89 0.43
CA LYS A 113 5.96 -11.63 -0.32
C LYS A 113 7.40 -11.15 -0.63
N ALA A 114 8.30 -11.23 0.34
CA ALA A 114 9.73 -10.94 0.15
C ALA A 114 10.38 -11.77 -0.97
N HIS A 115 10.12 -13.10 -1.04
CA HIS A 115 10.64 -13.94 -2.13
C HIS A 115 10.09 -13.51 -3.49
N ASN A 116 8.80 -13.18 -3.58
CA ASN A 116 8.19 -12.70 -4.81
C ASN A 116 8.85 -11.40 -5.29
N LEU A 117 8.98 -10.42 -4.40
CA LEU A 117 9.58 -9.12 -4.67
C LEU A 117 11.05 -9.24 -5.07
N ASN A 118 11.83 -10.03 -4.33
CA ASN A 118 13.25 -10.23 -4.62
C ASN A 118 13.49 -10.89 -5.98
N HIS A 119 12.63 -11.82 -6.38
CA HIS A 119 12.68 -12.37 -7.74
C HIS A 119 12.47 -11.26 -8.79
N PHE A 120 11.44 -10.43 -8.61
CA PHE A 120 11.17 -9.32 -9.51
C PHE A 120 12.30 -8.27 -9.56
N PHE A 121 12.98 -8.02 -8.45
CA PHE A 121 14.12 -7.09 -8.41
C PHE A 121 15.32 -7.59 -9.24
N THR A 122 15.38 -8.87 -9.59
CA THR A 122 16.38 -9.38 -10.56
C THR A 122 16.02 -9.09 -12.02
N LEU A 123 14.75 -8.78 -12.31
CA LEU A 123 14.26 -8.56 -13.66
C LEU A 123 14.45 -7.10 -14.05
N TYR A 124 15.39 -6.81 -14.96
CA TYR A 124 15.57 -5.46 -15.47
C TYR A 124 14.50 -5.13 -16.51
N THR A 125 13.81 -4.01 -16.30
CA THR A 125 12.65 -3.61 -17.09
C THR A 125 12.74 -2.18 -17.63
N GLY A 126 13.80 -1.45 -17.26
CA GLY A 126 13.93 -0.02 -17.56
C GLY A 126 13.02 0.90 -16.73
N ALA A 127 12.30 0.39 -15.72
CA ALA A 127 11.58 1.23 -14.77
C ALA A 127 12.53 2.17 -14.02
N GLN A 128 12.08 3.41 -13.85
CA GLN A 128 12.69 4.41 -12.99
C GLN A 128 12.05 4.39 -11.61
N ILE A 129 10.74 4.11 -11.53
CA ILE A 129 9.97 3.97 -10.29
C ILE A 129 9.37 2.57 -10.19
N ILE A 130 9.38 1.98 -9.00
CA ILE A 130 8.65 0.76 -8.66
C ILE A 130 7.61 1.11 -7.59
N ALA A 131 6.34 0.82 -7.85
CA ALA A 131 5.26 0.89 -6.87
C ALA A 131 4.92 -0.50 -6.35
N LEU A 132 4.81 -0.64 -5.03
CA LEU A 132 4.49 -1.90 -4.37
C LEU A 132 3.08 -1.86 -3.78
N PHE A 133 2.27 -2.85 -4.14
CA PHE A 133 0.91 -3.03 -3.64
C PHE A 133 0.68 -4.48 -3.22
N ASP A 134 0.06 -4.64 -2.04
CA ASP A 134 -0.61 -5.88 -1.70
C ASP A 134 -1.86 -6.06 -2.57
N CYS A 135 -2.23 -7.31 -2.83
CA CYS A 135 -3.30 -7.63 -3.78
C CYS A 135 -4.66 -7.06 -3.37
N ASP A 136 -4.95 -6.81 -2.10
CA ASP A 136 -6.24 -6.30 -1.64
C ASP A 136 -6.43 -4.78 -1.82
N HIS A 137 -5.43 -4.05 -2.33
CA HIS A 137 -5.51 -2.61 -2.55
C HIS A 137 -6.11 -2.21 -3.89
N TYR A 138 -7.02 -1.23 -3.84
CA TYR A 138 -7.41 -0.39 -4.97
C TYR A 138 -6.68 0.95 -4.88
N THR A 139 -5.67 1.19 -5.71
CA THR A 139 -5.03 2.51 -5.77
C THR A 139 -5.95 3.52 -6.45
N HIS A 140 -5.96 4.76 -5.97
CA HIS A 140 -6.67 5.85 -6.64
C HIS A 140 -6.23 5.94 -8.13
N PRO A 141 -7.13 6.23 -9.08
CA PRO A 141 -6.82 6.33 -10.52
C PRO A 141 -5.58 7.17 -10.84
N TYR A 142 -5.45 8.30 -10.17
CA TYR A 142 -4.31 9.23 -10.30
C TYR A 142 -3.23 9.04 -9.22
N GLY A 143 -3.29 8.00 -8.39
CA GLY A 143 -2.31 7.71 -7.34
C GLY A 143 -0.87 7.65 -7.87
N PRO A 144 -0.60 6.88 -8.93
CA PRO A 144 0.72 6.85 -9.57
C PRO A 144 1.17 8.21 -10.10
N ARG A 145 0.23 9.02 -10.61
CA ARG A 145 0.52 10.38 -11.08
C ARG A 145 0.97 11.26 -9.91
N TRP A 146 0.22 11.30 -8.82
CA TRP A 146 0.60 12.05 -7.61
C TRP A 146 1.98 11.66 -7.08
N ALA A 147 2.30 10.36 -7.03
CA ALA A 147 3.60 9.90 -6.55
C ALA A 147 4.74 10.39 -7.46
N VAL A 148 4.58 10.28 -8.77
CA VAL A 148 5.59 10.69 -9.75
C VAL A 148 5.81 12.20 -9.76
N GLU A 149 4.76 13.02 -9.56
CA GLU A 149 4.93 14.46 -9.39
C GLU A 149 5.83 14.80 -8.18
N ARG A 150 5.81 13.99 -7.12
CA ARG A 150 6.73 14.18 -5.98
C ARG A 150 8.17 13.90 -6.36
N PHE A 151 8.43 12.79 -7.05
CA PHE A 151 9.78 12.46 -7.54
C PHE A 151 10.34 13.47 -8.54
N LEU A 152 9.49 14.12 -9.33
CA LEU A 152 9.89 15.13 -10.31
C LEU A 152 10.04 16.53 -9.70
N ALA A 153 9.35 16.80 -8.59
CA ALA A 153 9.48 18.06 -7.86
C ALA A 153 10.76 18.13 -7.02
N ASP A 154 11.32 16.98 -6.64
CA ASP A 154 12.52 16.88 -5.80
C ASP A 154 13.27 15.58 -6.10
N ASP A 155 14.44 15.71 -6.73
CA ASP A 155 15.26 14.57 -7.15
C ASP A 155 15.88 13.82 -5.96
N GLU A 156 15.97 14.44 -4.78
CA GLU A 156 16.47 13.79 -3.55
C GLU A 156 15.46 12.79 -2.99
N ILE A 157 14.20 12.80 -3.44
CA ILE A 157 13.19 11.84 -2.96
C ILE A 157 13.47 10.45 -3.53
N ASP A 158 13.64 9.51 -2.61
CA ASP A 158 13.88 8.11 -2.88
C ASP A 158 12.64 7.24 -2.75
N CYS A 159 11.74 7.61 -1.83
CA CYS A 159 10.51 6.88 -1.56
C CYS A 159 9.34 7.84 -1.30
N VAL A 160 8.17 7.49 -1.83
CA VAL A 160 6.89 8.15 -1.56
C VAL A 160 5.93 7.13 -0.98
N GLN A 161 5.58 7.29 0.30
CA GLN A 161 4.54 6.51 0.96
C GLN A 161 3.19 7.23 0.83
N GLY A 162 2.22 6.54 0.21
CA GLY A 162 0.84 7.00 0.14
C GLY A 162 0.04 6.72 1.41
N ARG A 163 -1.24 7.13 1.39
CA ARG A 163 -2.21 6.89 2.46
C ARG A 163 -3.10 5.70 2.13
N CYS A 164 -3.13 4.73 3.04
CA CYS A 164 -4.06 3.60 2.97
C CYS A 164 -5.34 3.91 3.76
N VAL A 165 -6.50 3.64 3.17
CA VAL A 165 -7.83 3.93 3.72
C VAL A 165 -8.67 2.66 3.77
N ILE A 166 -9.42 2.47 4.85
CA ILE A 166 -10.28 1.31 5.04
C ILE A 166 -11.66 1.57 4.42
N GLN A 167 -12.05 0.76 3.42
CA GLN A 167 -13.32 0.90 2.71
C GLN A 167 -14.52 0.57 3.60
N ASN A 168 -14.47 -0.60 4.25
CA ASN A 168 -15.59 -1.19 4.97
C ASN A 168 -15.71 -0.68 6.42
N SER A 169 -15.32 0.57 6.67
CA SER A 169 -15.34 1.23 7.98
C SER A 169 -16.71 1.26 8.67
N LYS A 170 -17.80 1.07 7.91
CA LYS A 170 -19.18 1.06 8.40
C LYS A 170 -19.76 -0.35 8.58
N ALA A 171 -18.98 -1.41 8.29
CA ALA A 171 -19.48 -2.78 8.33
C ALA A 171 -19.72 -3.27 9.77
N THR A 172 -18.82 -2.92 10.69
CA THR A 172 -18.86 -3.30 12.11
C THR A 172 -18.22 -2.21 12.97
N PHE A 173 -18.45 -2.25 14.29
CA PHE A 173 -17.74 -1.37 15.21
C PHE A 173 -16.21 -1.54 15.13
N LEU A 174 -15.74 -2.79 15.03
CA LEU A 174 -14.32 -3.11 14.90
C LEU A 174 -13.69 -2.53 13.62
N THR A 175 -14.34 -2.69 12.47
CA THR A 175 -13.86 -2.10 11.20
C THR A 175 -13.84 -0.58 11.24
N GLY A 176 -14.80 0.05 11.94
CA GLY A 176 -14.79 1.48 12.23
C GLY A 176 -13.59 1.91 13.08
N MET A 177 -13.26 1.15 14.14
CA MET A 177 -12.09 1.40 14.98
C MET A 177 -10.78 1.25 14.19
N ILE A 178 -10.66 0.20 13.37
CA ILE A 178 -9.49 -0.01 12.50
C ILE A 178 -9.36 1.15 11.50
N ALA A 179 -10.46 1.61 10.90
CA ALA A 179 -10.45 2.75 9.99
C ALA A 179 -9.93 4.03 10.66
N VAL A 180 -10.39 4.32 11.88
CA VAL A 180 -9.90 5.47 12.68
C VAL A 180 -8.41 5.34 12.99
N GLU A 181 -7.94 4.14 13.31
CA GLU A 181 -6.53 3.89 13.56
C GLU A 181 -5.66 4.10 12.31
N PHE A 182 -6.10 3.60 11.15
CA PHE A 182 -5.42 3.81 9.87
C PHE A 182 -5.36 5.30 9.52
N ASP A 183 -6.47 6.03 9.65
CA ASP A 183 -6.48 7.48 9.38
C ASP A 183 -5.57 8.26 10.35
N LYS A 184 -5.54 7.88 11.63
CA LYS A 184 -4.59 8.43 12.61
C LYS A 184 -3.14 8.14 12.22
N ILE A 185 -2.84 6.98 11.63
CA ILE A 185 -1.47 6.66 11.21
C ILE A 185 -1.11 7.46 9.95
N TYR A 186 -1.88 7.30 8.87
CA TYR A 186 -1.53 7.82 7.56
C TYR A 186 -1.86 9.30 7.36
N ALA A 187 -2.93 9.82 7.95
CA ALA A 187 -3.34 11.21 7.75
C ALA A 187 -2.73 12.16 8.79
N THR A 188 -2.30 11.67 9.96
CA THR A 188 -1.74 12.53 11.01
C THR A 188 -0.35 12.10 11.47
N SER A 189 -0.17 10.88 11.95
CA SER A 189 1.10 10.47 12.58
C SER A 189 2.27 10.48 11.60
N HIS A 190 2.13 9.88 10.42
CA HIS A 190 3.14 9.86 9.36
C HIS A 190 3.54 11.25 8.86
N PRO A 191 2.63 12.10 8.33
CA PRO A 191 2.99 13.44 7.88
C PRO A 191 3.48 14.34 9.03
N GLY A 192 2.93 14.17 10.23
CA GLY A 192 3.36 14.87 11.42
C GLY A 192 4.78 14.52 11.84
N ARG A 193 5.12 13.23 11.86
CA ARG A 193 6.44 12.71 12.18
C ARG A 193 7.48 13.15 11.15
N ALA A 194 7.15 13.06 9.86
CA ALA A 194 8.03 13.54 8.81
C ALA A 194 8.29 15.05 8.92
N ALA A 195 7.28 15.85 9.25
CA ALA A 195 7.46 17.28 9.49
C ALA A 195 8.27 17.59 10.76
N LEU A 196 8.22 16.74 11.79
CA LEU A 196 8.94 16.93 13.05
C LEU A 196 10.39 16.49 13.01
N PHE A 197 10.66 15.32 12.42
CA PHE A 197 11.95 14.65 12.51
C PHE A 197 12.66 14.53 11.17
N GLY A 198 12.03 14.97 10.08
CA GLY A 198 12.64 15.02 8.76
C GLY A 198 12.75 13.68 8.04
N TYR A 199 12.01 12.65 8.48
CA TYR A 199 11.98 11.34 7.81
C TYR A 199 10.56 10.77 7.70
N GLY A 200 10.28 10.14 6.57
CA GLY A 200 9.13 9.23 6.38
C GLY A 200 9.56 7.77 6.44
N LEU A 201 8.57 6.86 6.43
CA LEU A 201 8.80 5.42 6.35
C LEU A 201 7.80 4.79 5.38
N PHE A 202 8.25 3.78 4.66
CA PHE A 202 7.38 2.86 3.93
C PHE A 202 6.75 1.86 4.89
N THR A 203 5.47 1.56 4.69
CA THR A 203 4.67 0.73 5.61
C THR A 203 3.94 -0.42 4.91
N GLY A 204 4.50 -0.90 3.80
CA GLY A 204 4.20 -2.21 3.22
C GLY A 204 3.37 -2.24 1.95
N SER A 205 2.54 -1.22 1.72
CA SER A 205 1.75 -1.11 0.49
C SER A 205 1.54 0.37 0.15
N ASN A 206 1.15 0.63 -1.10
CA ASN A 206 0.98 1.98 -1.64
C ASN A 206 2.25 2.84 -1.49
N GLY A 207 3.41 2.20 -1.69
CA GLY A 207 4.71 2.85 -1.65
C GLY A 207 5.37 2.83 -3.01
N TYR A 208 5.99 3.95 -3.36
CA TYR A 208 6.68 4.15 -4.63
C TYR A 208 8.14 4.42 -4.33
N TRP A 209 9.04 3.80 -5.08
CA TRP A 209 10.47 3.82 -4.81
C TRP A 209 11.26 4.12 -6.08
N ARG A 210 12.39 4.81 -5.95
CA ARG A 210 13.44 4.80 -6.97
C ARG A 210 13.86 3.36 -7.22
N SER A 211 13.82 2.94 -8.47
CA SER A 211 14.04 1.55 -8.84
C SER A 211 15.45 1.05 -8.49
N SER A 212 16.46 1.92 -8.57
CA SER A 212 17.84 1.61 -8.17
C SER A 212 17.91 1.25 -6.69
N LEU A 213 17.41 2.15 -5.82
CA LEU A 213 17.45 1.96 -4.38
C LEU A 213 16.74 0.66 -3.96
N LEU A 214 15.52 0.42 -4.44
CA LEU A 214 14.75 -0.76 -4.03
C LEU A 214 15.42 -2.07 -4.48
N ARG A 215 16.05 -2.09 -5.66
CA ARG A 215 16.77 -3.26 -6.18
C ARG A 215 18.06 -3.54 -5.43
N ASP A 216 18.73 -2.49 -4.95
CA ASP A 216 19.94 -2.61 -4.14
C ASP A 216 19.60 -3.06 -2.71
N LEU A 217 18.57 -2.44 -2.10
CA LEU A 217 18.10 -2.77 -0.76
C LEU A 217 17.54 -4.19 -0.66
N LYS A 218 16.68 -4.58 -1.60
CA LYS A 218 15.87 -5.82 -1.55
C LYS A 218 15.02 -5.93 -0.27
N MET A 219 14.19 -6.97 -0.22
CA MET A 219 13.45 -7.36 0.98
C MET A 219 14.23 -8.41 1.76
N ASP A 220 14.34 -8.27 3.08
CA ASP A 220 14.89 -9.33 3.93
C ASP A 220 13.82 -10.41 4.15
N ALA A 221 13.98 -11.55 3.49
CA ALA A 221 13.03 -12.65 3.56
C ALA A 221 13.02 -13.39 4.90
N SER A 222 13.98 -13.12 5.80
CA SER A 222 14.00 -13.66 7.16
C SER A 222 13.12 -12.85 8.13
N MET A 223 12.73 -11.63 7.74
CA MET A 223 11.88 -10.75 8.54
C MET A 223 10.40 -11.01 8.26
N LEU A 224 9.58 -11.04 9.31
CA LEU A 224 8.11 -11.07 9.19
C LEU A 224 7.53 -9.74 8.67
N THR A 225 8.30 -8.66 8.81
CA THR A 225 7.97 -7.29 8.37
C THR A 225 9.07 -6.77 7.46
N GLU A 226 9.28 -7.46 6.35
CA GLU A 226 10.29 -7.15 5.34
C GLU A 226 10.19 -5.70 4.82
N ASP A 227 8.97 -5.18 4.79
CA ASP A 227 8.67 -3.83 4.34
C ASP A 227 9.19 -2.76 5.31
N ILE A 228 9.02 -2.97 6.62
CA ILE A 228 9.53 -2.06 7.66
C ILE A 228 11.04 -2.19 7.75
N ASP A 229 11.58 -3.40 7.64
CA ASP A 229 13.02 -3.65 7.61
C ASP A 229 13.69 -2.89 6.44
N SER A 230 13.14 -3.01 5.22
CA SER A 230 13.66 -2.28 4.06
C SER A 230 13.55 -0.77 4.23
N ALA A 231 12.46 -0.26 4.82
CA ALA A 231 12.31 1.16 5.13
C ALA A 231 13.37 1.67 6.12
N LEU A 232 13.68 0.89 7.17
CA LEU A 232 14.69 1.26 8.15
C LEU A 232 16.10 1.20 7.57
N ARG A 233 16.43 0.19 6.76
CA ARG A 233 17.72 0.12 6.06
C ARG A 233 17.88 1.25 5.04
N ALA A 234 16.81 1.64 4.35
CA ALA A 234 16.82 2.81 3.48
C ALA A 234 17.15 4.08 4.28
N LEU A 235 16.48 4.28 5.41
CA LEU A 235 16.72 5.42 6.30
C LEU A 235 18.16 5.44 6.84
N GLU A 236 18.70 4.29 7.22
CA GLU A 236 20.10 4.15 7.67
C GLU A 236 21.11 4.54 6.57
N GLN A 237 20.78 4.29 5.31
CA GLN A 237 21.57 4.71 4.14
C GLN A 237 21.36 6.18 3.76
N GLY A 238 20.52 6.92 4.50
CA GLY A 238 20.22 8.32 4.24
C GLY A 238 19.15 8.56 3.17
N ALA A 239 18.41 7.54 2.77
CA ALA A 239 17.36 7.68 1.76
C ALA A 239 16.22 8.59 2.25
N VAL A 240 15.71 9.43 1.36
CA VAL A 240 14.64 10.37 1.69
C VAL A 240 13.28 9.78 1.33
N CYS A 241 12.54 9.37 2.36
CA CYS A 241 11.14 8.97 2.23
C CYS A 241 10.21 10.12 2.62
N VAL A 242 9.22 10.41 1.78
CA VAL A 242 8.17 11.40 2.05
C VAL A 242 6.79 10.75 2.12
N HIS A 243 5.84 11.41 2.77
CA HIS A 243 4.44 11.03 2.77
C HIS A 243 3.64 11.95 1.84
N GLU A 244 2.86 11.37 0.93
CA GLU A 244 1.98 12.11 0.02
C GLU A 244 0.50 11.76 0.28
N PRO A 245 -0.26 12.64 0.95
CA PRO A 245 -1.66 12.39 1.31
C PRO A 245 -2.59 12.13 0.11
N ASN A 246 -2.28 12.65 -1.08
CA ASN A 246 -3.11 12.45 -2.28
C ASN A 246 -2.81 11.14 -3.03
N VAL A 247 -1.73 10.44 -2.68
CA VAL A 247 -1.46 9.08 -3.16
C VAL A 247 -2.30 8.12 -2.30
N LEU A 248 -3.57 7.96 -2.66
CA LEU A 248 -4.53 7.18 -1.89
C LEU A 248 -4.62 5.74 -2.41
N SER A 249 -4.76 4.79 -1.49
CA SER A 249 -5.21 3.43 -1.80
C SER A 249 -6.27 2.98 -0.81
N ILE A 250 -7.26 2.26 -1.29
CA ILE A 250 -8.36 1.72 -0.49
C ILE A 250 -8.17 0.22 -0.33
N GLN A 251 -8.38 -0.30 0.87
CA GLN A 251 -8.37 -1.73 1.17
C GLN A 251 -9.58 -2.13 2.03
N GLU A 252 -9.92 -3.41 2.03
CA GLU A 252 -10.90 -3.98 2.94
C GLU A 252 -10.21 -4.71 4.08
N VAL A 253 -10.81 -4.72 5.27
CA VAL A 253 -10.30 -5.52 6.40
C VAL A 253 -11.35 -6.54 6.83
N SER A 254 -10.92 -7.79 7.01
CA SER A 254 -11.78 -8.85 7.50
C SER A 254 -12.01 -8.69 9.01
N ALA A 255 -13.26 -8.48 9.41
CA ALA A 255 -13.67 -8.37 10.81
C ALA A 255 -14.02 -9.74 11.44
N GLN A 256 -13.37 -10.82 11.02
CA GLN A 256 -13.60 -12.11 11.69
C GLN A 256 -12.86 -12.08 13.02
N GLU A 257 -13.60 -12.14 14.12
CA GLU A 257 -13.10 -12.65 15.40
C GLU A 257 -12.63 -14.07 15.14
N LYS A 258 -11.36 -14.25 14.75
CA LYS A 258 -10.71 -15.49 15.10
C LYS A 258 -10.62 -15.43 16.61
N GLU A 259 -11.24 -16.40 17.31
CA GLU A 259 -10.84 -16.79 18.66
C GLU A 259 -9.35 -17.14 18.62
N SER A 260 -8.51 -16.12 18.63
CA SER A 260 -7.10 -16.19 18.91
C SER A 260 -6.91 -15.22 20.04
N SER A 261 -6.35 -15.70 21.14
CA SER A 261 -6.17 -15.04 22.43
C SER A 261 -5.33 -13.75 22.42
N ASP A 262 -5.02 -13.19 21.24
CA ASP A 262 -4.10 -12.07 21.08
C ASP A 262 -4.77 -10.90 20.34
N PRO A 263 -5.40 -9.96 21.08
CA PRO A 263 -5.78 -8.69 20.50
C PRO A 263 -4.51 -7.85 20.29
N ILE A 264 -4.43 -7.13 19.17
CA ILE A 264 -3.39 -6.12 18.83
C ILE A 264 -2.13 -6.69 18.13
N TRP A 265 -2.29 -7.20 16.90
CA TRP A 265 -1.14 -7.57 16.06
C TRP A 265 -0.40 -6.37 15.42
N PHE A 266 -1.03 -5.19 15.28
CA PHE A 266 -0.38 -4.04 14.63
C PHE A 266 0.54 -3.21 15.55
N THR A 267 0.52 -3.43 16.88
CA THR A 267 1.41 -2.71 17.82
C THR A 267 2.70 -3.48 18.16
N VAL A 268 2.76 -4.80 17.95
CA VAL A 268 3.85 -5.64 18.51
C VAL A 268 5.00 -5.90 17.53
N THR A 269 4.85 -5.69 16.22
CA THR A 269 5.92 -6.00 15.26
C THR A 269 7.10 -5.02 15.24
N ALA A 270 7.09 -3.97 16.07
CA ALA A 270 8.22 -3.07 16.29
C ALA A 270 9.13 -3.49 17.46
N VAL A 271 8.81 -4.57 18.20
CA VAL A 271 9.61 -4.99 19.36
C VAL A 271 10.52 -6.16 19.00
N ASN A 272 11.53 -5.89 18.17
CA ASN A 272 12.74 -6.72 18.14
C ASN A 272 13.63 -6.27 19.32
N PRO A 273 14.14 -7.15 20.20
CA PRO A 273 14.89 -6.77 21.42
C PRO A 273 16.21 -6.00 21.18
N LYS A 274 16.53 -5.61 19.94
CA LYS A 274 17.69 -4.78 19.60
C LYS A 274 17.34 -3.37 19.10
N ILE A 275 16.06 -3.02 18.92
CA ILE A 275 15.63 -1.70 18.46
C ILE A 275 14.47 -1.21 19.34
N GLU A 276 14.77 -0.41 20.37
CA GLU A 276 13.76 0.33 21.13
C GLU A 276 13.31 1.56 20.32
N LEU A 277 12.20 1.45 19.58
CA LEU A 277 11.52 2.63 19.02
C LEU A 277 10.00 2.58 19.27
N LEU A 278 9.58 3.42 20.21
CA LEU A 278 8.26 4.05 20.40
C LEU A 278 7.02 3.14 20.45
N SER A 279 6.81 2.46 21.59
CA SER A 279 5.49 2.02 22.02
C SER A 279 4.79 3.12 22.83
N GLY A 280 3.53 3.40 22.50
CA GLY A 280 2.72 4.37 23.23
C GLY A 280 1.24 4.09 23.05
N PHE A 281 0.63 3.63 24.15
CA PHE A 281 -0.79 3.31 24.41
C PHE A 281 -1.22 1.86 24.12
N ALA A 282 -1.08 1.00 25.15
CA ALA A 282 -1.99 -0.12 25.36
C ALA A 282 -3.16 0.37 26.23
N ILE A 283 -4.40 0.25 25.75
CA ILE A 283 -5.60 0.39 26.58
C ILE A 283 -5.92 -1.01 27.09
N TYR A 284 -5.67 -1.26 28.38
CA TYR A 284 -6.11 -2.48 29.06
C TYR A 284 -7.59 -2.28 29.43
N LEU A 285 -8.49 -2.99 28.78
CA LEU A 285 -9.87 -3.11 29.25
C LEU A 285 -9.95 -4.40 30.09
N PRO A 286 -10.35 -4.34 31.37
CA PRO A 286 -10.57 -5.54 32.17
C PRO A 286 -11.80 -6.30 31.65
N ASP A 287 -11.66 -7.62 31.57
CA ASP A 287 -12.76 -8.56 31.36
C ASP A 287 -13.79 -8.37 32.47
N ASP A 288 -15.03 -8.04 32.11
CA ASP A 288 -16.22 -8.67 32.70
C ASP A 288 -17.52 -8.18 32.02
N GLU A 289 -18.40 -9.16 31.79
CA GLU A 289 -19.84 -9.08 31.52
C GLU A 289 -20.30 -8.36 30.25
N PHE A 290 -20.72 -9.11 29.22
CA PHE A 290 -22.08 -9.01 28.67
C PHE A 290 -22.40 -10.24 27.81
N SER A 291 -23.19 -11.15 28.39
CA SER A 291 -24.00 -12.12 27.67
C SER A 291 -25.13 -11.39 26.93
N HIS A 292 -25.35 -11.66 25.64
CA HIS A 292 -26.63 -12.14 25.08
C HIS A 292 -26.68 -12.11 23.54
N ASN A 293 -27.18 -13.23 23.01
CA ASN A 293 -27.59 -13.56 21.64
C ASN A 293 -28.16 -12.42 20.79
N TRP A 294 -27.77 -12.34 19.51
CA TRP A 294 -28.69 -12.06 18.39
C TRP A 294 -28.24 -12.78 17.11
N VAL A 295 -29.18 -13.51 16.51
CA VAL A 295 -29.10 -14.12 15.17
C VAL A 295 -29.94 -13.26 14.22
N SER A 296 -29.40 -12.88 13.06
CA SER A 296 -29.90 -13.21 11.71
C SER A 296 -29.45 -12.17 10.67
N GLN A 297 -28.91 -12.64 9.55
CA GLN A 297 -29.44 -12.49 8.18
C GLN A 297 -29.48 -11.06 7.65
N ASP A 298 -28.60 -10.77 6.68
CA ASP A 298 -29.04 -10.66 5.29
C ASP A 298 -27.84 -10.45 4.36
N GLY A 299 -27.74 -11.32 3.36
CA GLY A 299 -26.74 -11.24 2.31
C GLY A 299 -27.07 -10.12 1.33
N LYS A 300 -26.23 -9.08 1.29
CA LYS A 300 -26.13 -8.16 0.16
C LYS A 300 -24.66 -7.85 -0.14
N ARG A 301 -24.31 -7.99 -1.42
CA ARG A 301 -23.01 -7.66 -2.01
C ARG A 301 -22.69 -6.17 -1.80
N ALA A 302 -21.42 -5.88 -1.50
CA ALA A 302 -20.89 -4.51 -1.44
C ALA A 302 -20.91 -3.85 -2.83
N GLU A 303 -21.28 -2.57 -2.87
CA GLU A 303 -21.27 -1.72 -4.07
C GLU A 303 -19.85 -1.20 -4.38
N GLU A 304 -19.60 -0.88 -5.65
CA GLU A 304 -18.31 -0.41 -6.20
C GLU A 304 -17.73 0.81 -5.44
N PRO A 305 -16.40 0.92 -5.28
CA PRO A 305 -15.78 2.09 -4.65
C PRO A 305 -15.90 3.33 -5.55
N HIS A 306 -16.72 4.29 -5.11
CA HIS A 306 -16.72 5.64 -5.68
C HIS A 306 -15.51 6.43 -5.17
N PHE A 307 -14.58 6.73 -6.08
CA PHE A 307 -13.58 7.78 -5.87
C PHE A 307 -14.26 9.11 -6.21
N LEU A 308 -14.52 9.92 -5.18
CA LEU A 308 -14.84 11.34 -5.34
C LEU A 308 -13.54 12.14 -5.41
#